data_AF-A0A2E6LZ94-F1
#
_entry.id   AF-A0A2E6LZ94-F1
#
_cell.length_a   1.000
_cell.length_b   1.000
_cell.length_c   1.000
_cell.angle_alpha   90.00
_cell.angle_beta   90.00
_cell.angle_gamma   90.00
#
_symmetry.space_group_name_H-M   'P 1'
#
loop_
_entity.id
_entity.type
_entity.pdbx_description
1 polymer ?
#
loop_
_entity_poly.entity_id
_entity_poly.type
_entity_poly.pdbx_seq_one_letter_code
_entity_poly.pdbx_strand_id
1 'polypeptide(L)' 'MSQKTIADLKALDADALKSELENACKEHFELSLKHKAGSLKQTHLIRASRRQIARLNTLIHAKRS' A
#
# COMPACT_ATOMS: atom_id res chain seq x y z
N MET A 1 2.98 -3.53 -12.18
CA MET A 1 1.75 -3.40 -11.38
C MET A 1 1.49 -1.93 -11.16
N SER A 2 0.38 -1.43 -11.69
CA SER A 2 0.02 0.00 -11.69
C SER A 2 -0.20 0.47 -10.25
N GLN A 3 0.69 1.32 -9.74
CA GLN A 3 0.44 1.99 -8.47
C GLN A 3 -0.71 2.98 -8.70
N LYS A 4 -1.86 2.76 -8.06
CA LYS A 4 -2.98 3.71 -8.07
C LYS A 4 -2.48 5.11 -7.74
N THR A 5 -2.90 6.10 -8.52
CA THR A 5 -2.47 7.46 -8.33
C THR A 5 -3.14 8.06 -7.09
N ILE A 6 -2.56 9.13 -6.54
CA ILE A 6 -3.12 9.81 -5.37
C ILE A 6 -4.54 10.34 -5.67
N ALA A 7 -4.82 10.68 -6.93
CA ALA A 7 -6.15 11.10 -7.37
C ALA A 7 -7.19 9.98 -7.23
N ASP A 8 -6.84 8.76 -7.65
CA ASP A 8 -7.72 7.59 -7.55
C ASP A 8 -8.04 7.28 -6.08
N LEU A 9 -7.02 7.32 -5.21
CA LEU A 9 -7.19 7.06 -3.78
C LEU A 9 -8.04 8.14 -3.07
N LYS A 10 -8.01 9.38 -3.54
CA LYS A 10 -8.86 10.46 -2.99
C LYS A 10 -10.32 10.34 -3.37
N ALA A 11 -10.62 9.73 -4.52
CA ALA A 11 -11.99 9.51 -4.98
C ALA A 11 -12.69 8.35 -4.25
N LEU A 12 -11.94 7.50 -3.54
CA LEU A 12 -12.47 6.36 -2.81
C LEU A 12 -13.11 6.75 -1.47
N ASP A 13 -14.06 5.93 -1.04
CA ASP A 13 -14.72 6.10 0.24
C ASP A 13 -13.84 5.68 1.43
N ALA A 14 -14.17 6.14 2.64
CA ALA A 14 -13.40 5.88 3.86
C ALA A 14 -13.28 4.37 4.17
N ASP A 15 -14.33 3.59 3.90
CA ASP A 15 -14.30 2.14 4.11
C ASP A 15 -13.57 1.40 2.97
N ALA A 16 -13.66 1.92 1.75
CA ALA A 16 -12.88 1.41 0.62
C ALA A 16 -11.38 1.65 0.82
N LEU A 17 -10.99 2.79 1.40
CA LEU A 17 -9.60 3.11 1.78
C LEU A 17 -9.04 2.16 2.84
N LYS A 18 -9.85 1.75 3.83
CA LYS A 18 -9.44 0.76 4.83
C LYS A 18 -9.23 -0.62 4.21
N SER A 19 -10.15 -1.06 3.35
CA SER A 19 -10.00 -2.34 2.63
C SER A 19 -8.74 -2.36 1.76
N GLU A 20 -8.45 -1.24 1.09
CA GLU A 20 -7.26 -1.09 0.26
C GLU A 20 -5.97 -1.08 1.11
N LEU A 21 -6.01 -0.52 2.32
CA LEU A 21 -4.91 -0.59 3.28
C LEU A 21 -4.63 -2.03 3.72
N GLU A 22 -5.66 -2.81 4.05
CA GLU A 22 -5.50 -4.22 4.42
C GLU A 22 -4.85 -5.03 3.29
N ASN A 23 -5.29 -4.80 2.05
CA ASN A 23 -4.73 -5.46 0.88
C ASN A 23 -3.26 -5.06 0.65
N ALA A 24 -2.93 -3.76 0.75
CA ALA A 24 -1.55 -3.28 0.63
C ALA A 24 -0.64 -3.85 1.74
N CYS A 25 -1.18 -4.06 2.95
CA CYS A 25 -0.44 -4.66 4.05
C CYS A 25 -0.13 -6.15 3.81
N LYS A 26 -1.10 -6.91 3.30
CA LYS A 26 -0.90 -8.31 2.87
C LYS A 26 0.16 -8.42 1.78
N GLU A 27 0.08 -7.58 0.75
CA GLU A 27 1.06 -7.56 -0.33
C GLU A 27 2.47 -7.23 0.20
N HIS A 28 2.60 -6.25 1.09
CA HIS A 28 3.88 -5.94 1.74
C HIS A 28 4.40 -7.12 2.58
N PHE A 29 3.54 -7.85 3.28
CA PHE A 29 3.91 -9.03 4.04
C PHE A 29 4.46 -10.13 3.14
N GLU A 30 3.77 -10.44 2.04
CA GLU A 30 4.25 -11.41 1.04
C GLU A 30 5.59 -11.00 0.42
N LEU A 31 5.75 -9.72 0.07
CA LEU A 31 7.02 -9.19 -0.45
C LEU A 31 8.14 -9.31 0.58
N SER A 32 7.83 -9.06 1.86
CA SER A 32 8.79 -9.21 2.97
C SER A 32 9.18 -10.66 3.20
N LEU A 33 8.24 -11.60 3.09
CA LEU A 33 8.50 -13.04 3.15
C LEU A 33 9.39 -13.49 1.99
N LYS A 34 9.06 -13.10 0.76
CA LYS A 34 9.87 -13.40 -0.43
C LYS A 34 11.27 -12.80 -0.36
N HIS A 35 11.39 -11.60 0.22
CA HIS A 35 12.68 -10.95 0.45
C HIS A 35 13.53 -11.71 1.48
N LYS A 36 12.94 -12.08 2.63
CA LYS A 36 13.60 -12.88 3.66
C LYS A 36 14.00 -14.27 3.15
N ALA A 37 13.20 -14.85 2.26
CA ALA A 37 13.50 -16.11 1.58
C ALA A 37 14.62 -16.00 0.52
N GLY A 38 15.14 -14.79 0.25
CA GLY A 38 16.26 -14.58 -0.68
C GLY A 38 15.89 -14.69 -2.17
N SER A 39 14.62 -14.90 -2.52
CA SER A 39 14.15 -15.11 -3.90
C SER A 39 13.62 -13.84 -4.58
N LEU A 40 13.58 -12.71 -3.87
CA LEU A 40 13.00 -11.48 -4.40
C LEU A 40 13.97 -10.73 -5.34
N LYS A 41 13.75 -10.85 -6.65
CA LYS A 41 14.53 -10.17 -7.70
C LYS A 41 14.36 -8.65 -7.72
N GLN A 42 13.25 -8.12 -7.22
CA GLN A 42 12.90 -6.69 -7.31
C GLN A 42 12.68 -6.07 -5.91
N THR A 43 13.76 -5.66 -5.26
CA THR A 43 13.76 -5.09 -3.90
C THR A 43 13.08 -3.73 -3.79
N HIS A 44 13.05 -2.96 -4.89
CA HIS A 44 12.39 -1.64 -4.94
C HIS A 44 10.88 -1.71 -4.70
N LEU A 45 10.25 -2.88 -4.92
CA LEU A 45 8.82 -3.10 -4.66
C LEU A 45 8.46 -2.99 -3.18
N ILE A 46 9.37 -3.39 -2.27
CA ILE A 46 9.18 -3.26 -0.82
C ILE A 46 9.08 -1.78 -0.43
N ARG A 47 9.93 -0.94 -1.02
CA ARG A 47 9.90 0.51 -0.78
C ARG A 47 8.65 1.15 -1.40
N ALA A 48 8.17 0.65 -2.54
CA ALA A 48 6.94 1.12 -3.16
C ALA A 48 5.71 0.80 -2.30
N SER A 49 5.55 -0.45 -1.85
CA SER A 49 4.43 -0.86 -0.99
C SER A 49 4.41 -0.12 0.36
N ARG A 50 5.57 0.08 1.00
CA ARG A 50 5.66 0.92 2.22
C ARG A 50 5.15 2.35 1.99
N ARG A 51 5.50 2.97 0.86
CA ARG A 51 5.01 4.33 0.52
C ARG A 51 3.52 4.34 0.22
N GLN A 52 2.99 3.29 -0.39
CA GLN A 52 1.56 3.17 -0.66
C GLN A 52 0.76 3.07 0.65
N ILE A 53 1.22 2.27 1.61
CA ILE A 53 0.62 2.19 2.95
C ILE A 53 0.64 3.56 3.64
N ALA A 54 1.78 4.27 3.60
CA ALA A 54 1.88 5.61 4.18
C ALA A 54 0.89 6.60 3.56
N ARG A 55 0.75 6.60 2.22
CA ARG A 55 -0.23 7.45 1.51
C ARG A 55 -1.67 7.15 1.91
N LEU A 56 -2.03 5.86 2.02
CA LEU A 56 -3.37 5.44 2.46
C LEU A 56 -3.66 5.93 3.88
N ASN A 57 -2.72 5.77 4.81
CA ASN A 57 -2.85 6.28 6.17
C ASN A 57 -3.04 7.80 6.22
N THR A 58 -2.28 8.55 5.41
CA THR A 58 -2.42 10.00 5.33
C THR A 58 -3.80 10.40 4.81
N LEU A 59 -4.33 9.72 3.78
CA LEU A 59 -5.65 10.01 3.23
C LEU A 59 -6.79 9.66 4.22
N ILE A 60 -6.68 8.52 4.91
CA ILE A 60 -7.64 8.14 5.96
C ILE A 60 -7.65 9.18 7.08
N HIS A 61 -6.47 9.66 7.50
CA HIS A 61 -6.38 10.69 8.52
C HIS A 61 -6.95 12.03 8.04
N ALA A 62 -6.62 12.44 6.81
CA ALA A 62 -7.14 13.68 6.22
C ALA A 62 -8.66 13.67 5.99
N LYS A 63 -9.29 12.50 5.82
CA LYS A 63 -10.75 12.37 5.70
C LYS A 63 -11.45 12.31 7.06
N ARG A 64 -10.71 12.08 8.14
CA ARG A 64 -11.21 12.02 9.52
C ARG A 64 -11.13 13.39 10.22
N SER A 65 -10.19 14.25 9.82
CA SER A 65 -10.04 15.64 10.29
C SER A 65 -10.97 16.60 9.55
#